data_AF-A0A2E1BSZ2-F1
#
_entry.id   AF-A0A2E1BSZ2-F1
#
_cell.length_a   1.000
_cell.length_b   1.000
_cell.length_c   1.000
_cell.angle_alpha   90.00
_cell.angle_beta   90.00
_cell.angle_gamma   90.00
#
_symmetry.space_group_name_H-M   'P 1'
#
loop_
_entity.id
_entity.type
_entity.pdbx_description
1 polymer ?
#
loop_
_entity_poly.entity_id
_entity_poly.type
_entity_poly.pdbx_seq_one_letter_code
_entity_poly.pdbx_strand_id
1 'polypeptide(L)'
;MIKYFLLCIYICFLSTLCYKYTFSYDEGDLEKLLKDNKCINCDLSEADLRKKNLVGANLEGSNLDKANLWRANLEGANLKNCSLEGANIRRVNLQNTNLDNSSFRWAIIRHSMMDGASAINADFRKAGIRKTSFKNVILCNSNMKYGIDNSGCKKND
;
A
#
# COMPACT_ATOMS: atom_id res chain seq x y z
N MET A 1 -19.52 -48.37 5.48
CA MET A 1 -20.06 -47.00 5.55
C MET A 1 -19.51 -46.18 6.73
N ILE A 2 -19.37 -46.74 7.94
CA ILE A 2 -18.95 -45.97 9.15
C ILE A 2 -17.49 -45.45 9.07
N LYS A 3 -16.56 -46.16 8.42
CA LYS A 3 -15.16 -45.71 8.26
C LYS A 3 -14.99 -44.45 7.40
N TYR A 4 -15.81 -44.28 6.36
CA TYR A 4 -15.75 -43.09 5.50
C TYR A 4 -16.39 -41.86 6.16
N PHE A 5 -17.39 -42.07 7.02
CA PHE A 5 -18.04 -41.01 7.78
C PHE A 5 -17.09 -40.38 8.82
N LEU A 6 -16.31 -41.20 9.53
CA LEU A 6 -15.29 -40.72 10.47
C LEU A 6 -14.10 -40.04 9.75
N LEU A 7 -13.73 -40.50 8.54
CA LEU A 7 -12.69 -39.87 7.73
C LEU A 7 -13.12 -38.48 7.22
N CYS A 8 -14.37 -38.31 6.80
CA CYS A 8 -14.91 -36.99 6.40
C CYS A 8 -14.96 -36.00 7.57
N ILE A 9 -15.35 -36.44 8.77
CA ILE A 9 -15.36 -35.57 9.95
C ILE A 9 -13.94 -35.16 10.34
N TYR A 10 -12.95 -36.06 10.23
CA TYR A 10 -11.55 -35.77 10.51
C TYR A 10 -10.92 -34.80 9.49
N ILE A 11 -11.27 -34.92 8.20
CA ILE A 11 -10.86 -33.98 7.14
C ILE A 11 -11.54 -32.62 7.33
N CYS A 12 -12.82 -32.58 7.71
CA CYS A 12 -13.50 -31.32 8.06
C CYS A 12 -12.85 -30.67 9.30
N PHE A 13 -12.47 -31.43 10.31
CA PHE A 13 -11.77 -30.92 11.50
C PHE A 13 -10.35 -30.43 11.19
N LEU A 14 -9.60 -31.13 10.34
CA LEU A 14 -8.29 -30.68 9.85
C LEU A 14 -8.42 -29.43 8.97
N SER A 15 -9.46 -29.31 8.15
CA SER A 15 -9.71 -28.11 7.35
C SER A 15 -10.06 -26.91 8.22
N THR A 16 -10.84 -27.06 9.29
CA THR A 16 -11.14 -25.95 10.22
C THR A 16 -9.94 -25.55 11.08
N LEU A 17 -9.03 -26.48 11.37
CA LEU A 17 -7.70 -26.19 11.96
C LEU A 17 -6.70 -25.58 10.94
N CYS A 18 -6.91 -25.74 9.64
CA CYS A 18 -6.06 -25.21 8.56
C CYS A 18 -6.57 -23.88 7.97
N TYR A 19 -7.80 -23.46 8.29
CA TYR A 19 -8.37 -22.17 7.81
C TYR A 19 -7.91 -20.95 8.60
N LYS A 20 -7.17 -21.11 9.69
CA LYS A 20 -6.37 -20.00 10.25
C LYS A 20 -5.05 -19.88 9.50
N TYR A 21 -5.12 -19.73 8.17
CA TYR A 21 -4.10 -18.95 7.47
C TYR A 21 -4.27 -17.53 7.99
N THR A 22 -3.51 -17.17 9.03
CA THR A 22 -3.52 -15.82 9.58
C THR A 22 -2.90 -14.90 8.54
N PHE A 23 -3.74 -14.34 7.67
CA PHE A 23 -3.36 -13.17 6.89
C PHE A 23 -2.94 -12.07 7.87
N SER A 24 -1.86 -11.36 7.57
CA SER A 24 -1.39 -10.23 8.40
C SER A 24 -2.39 -9.07 8.40
N TYR A 25 -3.14 -8.92 7.31
CA TYR A 25 -4.17 -7.91 7.14
C TYR A 25 -5.54 -8.41 7.62
N ASP A 26 -6.47 -7.48 7.86
CA ASP A 26 -7.88 -7.79 8.13
C ASP A 26 -8.62 -8.09 6.81
N GLU A 27 -9.19 -9.29 6.69
CA GLU A 27 -9.87 -9.74 5.47
C GLU A 27 -11.10 -8.87 5.14
N GLY A 28 -11.81 -8.37 6.15
CA GLY A 28 -12.94 -7.46 5.98
C GLY A 28 -12.51 -6.09 5.46
N ASP A 29 -11.34 -5.61 5.88
CA ASP A 29 -10.76 -4.38 5.33
C ASP A 29 -10.36 -4.54 3.86
N LEU A 30 -9.77 -5.68 3.49
CA LEU A 30 -9.47 -5.96 2.09
C LEU A 30 -10.76 -6.03 1.26
N GLU A 31 -11.79 -6.73 1.73
CA GLU A 31 -13.07 -6.81 1.03
C GLU A 31 -13.68 -5.42 0.83
N LYS A 32 -13.71 -4.62 1.90
CA LYS A 32 -14.21 -3.25 1.89
C LYS A 32 -13.47 -2.37 0.89
N LEU A 33 -12.14 -2.42 0.84
CA LEU A 33 -11.34 -1.72 -0.17
C LEU A 33 -11.74 -2.15 -1.58
N LEU A 34 -11.80 -3.46 -1.84
CA LEU A 34 -12.03 -3.99 -3.18
C LEU A 34 -13.46 -3.75 -3.68
N LYS A 35 -14.42 -3.67 -2.77
CA LYS A 35 -15.84 -3.43 -3.08
C LYS A 35 -16.16 -1.95 -3.21
N ASP A 36 -15.71 -1.15 -2.25
CA ASP A 36 -16.15 0.24 -2.10
C ASP A 36 -15.11 1.24 -2.61
N ASN A 37 -13.93 0.76 -3.05
CA ASN A 37 -12.77 1.58 -3.40
C ASN A 37 -12.36 2.56 -2.27
N LYS A 38 -12.66 2.17 -1.02
CA LYS A 38 -12.48 3.00 0.16
C LYS A 38 -12.25 2.13 1.39
N CYS A 39 -11.15 2.39 2.07
CA CYS A 39 -10.86 1.79 3.37
C CYS A 39 -10.00 2.78 4.16
N ILE A 40 -10.63 3.52 5.07
CA ILE A 40 -9.95 4.53 5.89
C ILE A 40 -9.56 3.88 7.22
N ASN A 41 -8.32 4.10 7.67
CA ASN A 41 -7.74 3.52 8.89
C ASN A 41 -7.81 1.98 8.93
N CYS A 42 -7.64 1.35 7.77
CA CYS A 42 -7.72 -0.10 7.63
C CYS A 42 -6.36 -0.77 7.85
N ASP A 43 -6.36 -2.04 8.25
CA ASP A 43 -5.18 -2.89 8.23
C ASP A 43 -5.12 -3.71 6.94
N LEU A 44 -4.25 -3.27 6.03
CA LEU A 44 -3.93 -3.90 4.75
C LEU A 44 -2.46 -4.35 4.73
N SER A 45 -1.86 -4.59 5.90
CA SER A 45 -0.47 -5.01 6.01
C SER A 45 -0.22 -6.38 5.35
N GLU A 46 0.84 -6.46 4.55
CA GLU A 46 1.20 -7.64 3.74
C GLU A 46 0.11 -8.07 2.71
N ALA A 47 -0.93 -7.26 2.51
CA ALA A 47 -2.02 -7.57 1.58
C ALA A 47 -1.53 -7.73 0.14
N ASP A 48 -2.11 -8.70 -0.58
CA ASP A 48 -1.85 -8.90 -2.00
C ASP A 48 -2.77 -8.01 -2.85
N LEU A 49 -2.26 -6.84 -3.21
CA LEU A 49 -2.95 -5.85 -4.04
C LEU A 49 -2.37 -5.80 -5.47
N ARG A 50 -1.69 -6.87 -5.90
CA ARG A 50 -1.04 -6.92 -7.23
C ARG A 50 -2.05 -6.67 -8.34
N LYS A 51 -1.69 -5.79 -9.27
CA LYS A 51 -2.47 -5.45 -10.48
C LYS A 51 -3.90 -4.93 -10.21
N LYS A 52 -4.25 -4.60 -8.97
CA LYS A 52 -5.58 -4.07 -8.66
C LYS A 52 -5.74 -2.67 -9.26
N ASN A 53 -6.96 -2.39 -9.71
CA ASN A 53 -7.36 -1.03 -10.09
C ASN A 53 -7.95 -0.35 -8.85
N LEU A 54 -7.23 0.61 -8.31
CA LEU A 54 -7.52 1.39 -7.11
C LEU A 54 -7.47 2.88 -7.44
N VAL A 55 -7.82 3.24 -8.68
CA VAL A 55 -7.89 4.64 -9.13
C VAL A 55 -8.84 5.41 -8.22
N GLY A 56 -8.37 6.53 -7.67
CA GLY A 56 -9.15 7.37 -6.76
C GLY A 56 -9.49 6.72 -5.42
N ALA A 57 -8.88 5.59 -5.06
CA ALA A 57 -9.19 4.90 -3.81
C ALA A 57 -8.92 5.80 -2.61
N ASN A 58 -9.81 5.78 -1.61
CA ASN A 58 -9.57 6.49 -0.36
C ASN A 58 -9.05 5.53 0.70
N LEU A 59 -7.74 5.57 0.92
CA LEU A 59 -6.98 4.71 1.83
C LEU A 59 -6.48 5.46 3.07
N GLU A 60 -6.92 6.70 3.30
CA GLU A 60 -6.38 7.59 4.34
C GLU A 60 -6.16 6.89 5.68
N GLY A 61 -4.96 7.05 6.25
CA GLY A 61 -4.58 6.48 7.55
C GLY A 61 -4.41 4.97 7.58
N SER A 62 -4.54 4.26 6.45
CA SER A 62 -4.41 2.81 6.43
C SER A 62 -2.97 2.33 6.58
N ASN A 63 -2.83 1.15 7.19
CA ASN A 63 -1.58 0.41 7.23
C ASN A 63 -1.45 -0.47 5.97
N LEU A 64 -0.47 -0.18 5.13
CA LEU A 64 -0.09 -0.93 3.93
C LEU A 64 1.35 -1.46 4.05
N ASP A 65 1.86 -1.61 5.27
CA ASP A 65 3.21 -2.09 5.51
C ASP A 65 3.41 -3.43 4.82
N LYS A 66 4.52 -3.53 4.07
CA LYS A 66 4.90 -4.70 3.27
C LYS A 66 3.85 -5.18 2.25
N ALA A 67 2.78 -4.42 2.00
CA ALA A 67 1.77 -4.78 1.01
C ALA A 67 2.39 -4.97 -0.38
N ASN A 68 1.85 -5.92 -1.13
CA ASN A 68 2.31 -6.21 -2.48
C ASN A 68 1.50 -5.44 -3.52
N LEU A 69 1.95 -4.23 -3.87
CA LEU A 69 1.28 -3.35 -4.83
C LEU A 69 1.78 -3.54 -6.27
N TRP A 70 2.53 -4.60 -6.59
CA TRP A 70 3.15 -4.73 -7.91
C TRP A 70 2.14 -4.58 -9.05
N ARG A 71 2.40 -3.62 -9.95
CA ARG A 71 1.52 -3.24 -11.09
C ARG A 71 0.11 -2.75 -10.71
N ALA A 72 -0.15 -2.38 -9.46
CA ALA A 72 -1.41 -1.73 -9.10
C ALA A 72 -1.53 -0.36 -9.77
N ASN A 73 -2.77 0.05 -10.03
CA ASN A 73 -3.09 1.41 -10.46
C ASN A 73 -3.72 2.17 -9.29
N LEU A 74 -3.01 3.14 -8.74
CA LEU A 74 -3.43 3.99 -7.62
C LEU A 74 -3.57 5.45 -8.08
N GLU A 75 -3.71 5.72 -9.38
CA GLU A 75 -3.83 7.10 -9.88
C GLU A 75 -4.92 7.89 -9.15
N GLY A 76 -4.58 9.07 -8.63
CA GLY A 76 -5.50 9.92 -7.89
C GLY A 76 -5.92 9.40 -6.51
N ALA A 77 -5.37 8.29 -6.02
CA ALA A 77 -5.73 7.75 -4.70
C ALA A 77 -5.30 8.67 -3.56
N ASN A 78 -6.07 8.65 -2.47
CA ASN A 78 -5.73 9.30 -1.21
C ASN A 78 -5.04 8.31 -0.27
N LEU A 79 -3.72 8.44 -0.16
CA LEU A 79 -2.84 7.68 0.73
C LEU A 79 -2.26 8.56 1.85
N LYS A 80 -2.95 9.67 2.17
CA LYS A 80 -2.55 10.57 3.25
C LYS A 80 -2.46 9.80 4.57
N ASN A 81 -1.43 10.10 5.37
CA ASN A 81 -1.17 9.49 6.67
C ASN A 81 -1.02 7.95 6.64
N CYS A 82 -0.78 7.33 5.48
CA CYS A 82 -0.61 5.88 5.40
C CYS A 82 0.79 5.44 5.80
N SER A 83 0.91 4.21 6.31
CA SER A 83 2.19 3.52 6.43
C SER A 83 2.34 2.55 5.25
N LEU A 84 3.43 2.65 4.48
CA LEU A 84 3.78 1.76 3.38
C LEU A 84 5.20 1.20 3.58
N GLU A 85 5.60 0.97 4.84
CA GLU A 85 6.96 0.57 5.15
C GLU A 85 7.27 -0.81 4.56
N GLY A 86 8.36 -0.92 3.81
CA GLY A 86 8.74 -2.17 3.14
C GLY A 86 7.80 -2.61 2.00
N ALA A 87 6.80 -1.81 1.62
CA ALA A 87 5.86 -2.18 0.56
C ALA A 87 6.54 -2.40 -0.81
N ASN A 88 5.99 -3.32 -1.61
CA ASN A 88 6.46 -3.58 -2.96
C ASN A 88 5.75 -2.67 -3.98
N ILE A 89 6.32 -1.49 -4.20
CA ILE A 89 5.79 -0.46 -5.10
C ILE A 89 6.55 -0.51 -6.44
N ARG A 90 6.61 -1.70 -7.04
CA ARG A 90 7.23 -1.92 -8.35
C ARG A 90 6.20 -1.77 -9.46
N ARG A 91 6.46 -0.91 -10.45
CA ARG A 91 5.59 -0.65 -11.61
C ARG A 91 4.20 -0.15 -11.23
N VAL A 92 4.10 0.63 -10.17
CA VAL A 92 2.83 1.17 -9.69
C VAL A 92 2.58 2.52 -10.36
N ASN A 93 1.33 2.76 -10.75
CA ASN A 93 0.89 4.10 -11.11
C ASN A 93 0.43 4.84 -9.85
N LEU A 94 1.20 5.83 -9.42
CA LEU A 94 0.92 6.75 -8.31
C LEU A 94 0.77 8.19 -8.82
N GLN A 95 0.38 8.37 -10.10
CA GLN A 95 0.18 9.72 -10.63
C GLN A 95 -0.95 10.43 -9.88
N ASN A 96 -0.77 11.71 -9.60
CA ASN A 96 -1.75 12.57 -8.91
C ASN A 96 -2.23 12.05 -7.54
N THR A 97 -1.48 11.15 -6.89
CA THR A 97 -1.86 10.66 -5.55
C THR A 97 -1.59 11.69 -4.46
N ASN A 98 -2.40 11.65 -3.41
CA ASN A 98 -2.06 12.32 -2.15
C ASN A 98 -1.28 11.36 -1.24
N LEU A 99 0.01 11.61 -1.04
CA LEU A 99 0.92 10.84 -0.19
C LEU A 99 1.36 11.65 1.04
N ASP A 100 0.65 12.73 1.37
CA ASP A 100 1.07 13.62 2.45
C ASP A 100 1.14 12.88 3.79
N ASN A 101 2.19 13.16 4.56
CA ASN A 101 2.52 12.53 5.85
C ASN A 101 2.62 11.00 5.83
N SER A 102 2.77 10.37 4.67
CA SER A 102 2.90 8.91 4.59
C SER A 102 4.34 8.43 4.78
N SER A 103 4.51 7.21 5.29
CA SER A 103 5.83 6.56 5.42
C SER A 103 6.06 5.57 4.28
N PHE A 104 7.18 5.70 3.59
CA PHE A 104 7.69 4.75 2.59
C PHE A 104 9.03 4.16 3.01
N ARG A 105 9.35 4.18 4.30
CA ARG A 105 10.64 3.67 4.77
C ARG A 105 10.83 2.23 4.32
N TRP A 106 12.01 1.92 3.80
CA TRP A 106 12.34 0.59 3.28
C TRP A 106 11.51 0.10 2.07
N ALA A 107 10.53 0.87 1.58
CA ALA A 107 9.70 0.47 0.44
C ALA A 107 10.53 0.32 -0.84
N ILE A 108 10.15 -0.61 -1.71
CA ILE A 108 10.81 -0.83 -3.00
C ILE A 108 10.03 -0.10 -4.09
N ILE A 109 10.43 1.14 -4.38
CA ILE A 109 9.79 1.97 -5.40
C ILE A 109 10.60 1.91 -6.70
N ARG A 110 10.21 1.04 -7.64
CA ARG A 110 10.96 0.89 -8.91
C ARG A 110 10.07 0.84 -10.14
N HIS A 111 10.47 1.51 -11.21
CA HIS A 111 9.71 1.55 -12.47
C HIS A 111 8.29 2.11 -12.30
N SER A 112 8.07 2.95 -11.28
CA SER A 112 6.77 3.50 -10.94
C SER A 112 6.65 4.94 -11.45
N MET A 113 5.44 5.48 -11.45
CA MET A 113 5.16 6.86 -11.86
C MET A 113 4.53 7.58 -10.68
N MET A 114 5.11 8.68 -10.23
CA MET A 114 4.56 9.52 -9.16
C MET A 114 4.18 10.91 -9.67
N ASP A 115 4.12 11.10 -11.00
CA ASP A 115 3.97 12.44 -11.58
C ASP A 115 2.72 13.16 -11.05
N GLY A 116 2.89 14.42 -10.64
CA GLY A 116 1.82 15.24 -10.06
C GLY A 116 1.39 14.85 -8.64
N ALA A 117 2.01 13.84 -8.01
CA ALA A 117 1.69 13.48 -6.63
C ALA A 117 2.08 14.58 -5.63
N SER A 118 1.29 14.70 -4.56
CA SER A 118 1.71 15.40 -3.35
C SER A 118 2.32 14.41 -2.38
N ALA A 119 3.44 14.75 -1.76
CA ALA A 119 4.13 13.94 -0.77
C ALA A 119 4.70 14.80 0.36
N ILE A 120 3.97 15.85 0.74
CA ILE A 120 4.38 16.79 1.78
C ILE A 120 4.58 16.04 3.09
N ASN A 121 5.69 16.28 3.78
CA ASN A 121 6.10 15.59 5.01
C ASN A 121 6.25 14.05 4.89
N ALA A 122 6.24 13.49 3.68
CA ALA A 122 6.37 12.04 3.50
C ALA A 122 7.79 11.55 3.84
N ASP A 123 7.91 10.33 4.33
CA ASP A 123 9.20 9.75 4.72
C ASP A 123 9.66 8.67 3.74
N PHE A 124 10.64 8.99 2.91
CA PHE A 124 11.29 8.08 1.97
C PHE A 124 12.67 7.60 2.46
N ARG A 125 13.02 7.77 3.74
CA ARG A 125 14.32 7.30 4.27
C ARG A 125 14.46 5.81 4.05
N LYS A 126 15.62 5.39 3.54
CA LYS A 126 15.93 4.00 3.19
C LYS A 126 15.09 3.39 2.05
N ALA A 127 14.13 4.10 1.47
CA ALA A 127 13.36 3.62 0.33
C ALA A 127 14.26 3.31 -0.88
N GLY A 128 13.92 2.27 -1.63
CA GLY A 128 14.62 1.81 -2.82
C GLY A 128 14.14 2.47 -4.11
N ILE A 129 14.22 3.79 -4.21
CA ILE A 129 13.71 4.55 -5.38
C ILE A 129 14.66 4.39 -6.59
N ARG A 130 14.22 3.74 -7.67
CA ARG A 130 14.99 3.61 -8.93
C ARG A 130 14.10 3.57 -10.17
N LYS A 131 14.49 4.28 -11.23
CA LYS A 131 13.76 4.32 -12.51
C LYS A 131 12.28 4.72 -12.30
N THR A 132 12.03 5.66 -11.40
CA THR A 132 10.70 6.15 -11.04
C THR A 132 10.57 7.59 -11.50
N SER A 133 9.44 7.95 -12.10
CA SER A 133 9.19 9.33 -12.55
C SER A 133 8.68 10.21 -11.38
N PHE A 134 9.22 11.43 -11.28
CA PHE A 134 8.91 12.43 -10.26
C PHE A 134 8.57 13.80 -10.88
N LYS A 135 7.96 13.83 -12.08
CA LYS A 135 7.63 15.10 -12.72
C LYS A 135 6.56 15.81 -11.90
N ASN A 136 6.77 17.08 -11.57
CA ASN A 136 5.81 17.91 -10.83
C ASN A 136 5.36 17.31 -9.48
N VAL A 137 6.22 16.54 -8.79
CA VAL A 137 5.91 16.02 -7.45
C VAL A 137 6.18 17.09 -6.40
N ILE A 138 5.23 17.27 -5.48
CA ILE A 138 5.37 18.19 -4.35
C ILE A 138 6.02 17.44 -3.19
N LEU A 139 7.30 17.71 -2.92
CA LEU A 139 8.11 16.99 -1.91
C LEU A 139 8.39 17.83 -0.66
N CYS A 140 7.50 18.71 -0.26
CA CYS A 140 7.85 19.73 0.73
C CYS A 140 7.99 19.13 2.13
N ASN A 141 9.14 19.36 2.77
CA ASN A 141 9.53 18.74 4.04
C ASN A 141 9.56 17.20 4.04
N SER A 142 9.67 16.55 2.88
CA SER A 142 9.74 15.08 2.77
C SER A 142 11.16 14.57 3.06
N ASN A 143 11.30 13.51 3.86
CA ASN A 143 12.62 12.95 4.16
C ASN A 143 13.11 11.97 3.08
N MET A 144 14.10 12.34 2.27
CA MET A 144 14.61 11.47 1.19
C MET A 144 15.74 10.53 1.64
N LYS A 145 15.98 9.45 0.89
CA LYS A 145 16.98 8.38 1.17
C LYS A 145 18.39 8.89 1.51
N TYR A 146 18.79 10.03 0.96
CA TYR A 146 20.12 10.63 1.15
C TYR A 146 20.08 12.00 1.84
N GLY A 147 19.01 12.32 2.57
CA GLY A 147 18.88 13.61 3.25
C GLY A 147 18.82 14.79 2.29
N ILE A 148 18.20 14.60 1.11
CA ILE A 148 17.89 15.72 0.21
C ILE A 148 16.97 16.65 0.99
N ASP A 149 17.46 17.85 1.28
CA ASP A 149 16.69 18.89 1.92
C ASP A 149 15.72 19.52 0.90
N ASN A 150 14.44 19.36 1.17
CA ASN A 150 13.30 19.96 0.47
C ASN A 150 12.41 20.71 1.47
N SER A 151 12.98 21.09 2.62
CA SER A 151 12.32 21.94 3.59
C SER A 151 12.09 23.33 3.00
N GLY A 152 10.94 23.94 3.32
CA GLY A 152 10.68 25.32 2.91
C GLY A 152 10.21 25.53 1.48
N CYS A 153 9.59 24.53 0.82
CA CYS A 153 8.75 24.86 -0.33
C CYS A 153 7.72 25.91 0.10
N LYS A 154 7.80 27.09 -0.50
CA LYS A 154 6.61 27.92 -0.59
C LYS A 154 5.69 27.21 -1.60
N LYS A 155 4.44 26.94 -1.22
CA LYS A 155 3.40 26.84 -2.25
C LYS A 155 3.53 28.15 -3.02
N ASN A 156 3.93 28.09 -4.28
CA ASN A 156 3.69 29.22 -5.15
C ASN A 156 2.16 29.21 -5.30
N ASP A 157 1.52 30.13 -4.56
CA ASP A 157 0.11 30.46 -4.67
C ASP A 157 -0.24 30.86 -6.11
#